data_AF-A0AAD7D986-F1
#
_entry.id   AF-A0AAD7D986-F1
#
_cell.length_a   1.000
_cell.length_b   1.000
_cell.length_c   1.000
_cell.angle_alpha   90.00
_cell.angle_beta   90.00
_cell.angle_gamma   90.00
#
_symmetry.space_group_name_H-M   'P 1'
#
loop_
_entity.id
_entity.type
_entity.pdbx_description
1 polymer ?
#
loop_
_entity_poly.entity_id
_entity_poly.type
_entity_poly.pdbx_seq_one_letter_code
_entity_poly.pdbx_strand_id
1 'polypeptide(L)' 'CAVFSTHELRRVRYKCTDDVLWKHAHPTKFWEKPLWLIPIHRIEEEHWVLAFVDVGHQQILFFDSLGVQGHGWRQDIQ' A
#
# COMPACT_ATOMS: atom_id res chain seq x y z
N CYS A 1 2.93 2.15 -14.34
CA CYS A 1 2.18 2.07 -13.07
C CYS A 1 2.26 0.64 -12.55
N ALA A 2 2.36 0.43 -11.24
CA ALA A 2 2.24 -0.86 -10.56
C ALA A 2 1.01 -0.84 -9.66
N VAL A 3 0.28 -1.96 -9.55
CA VAL A 3 -0.85 -2.10 -8.62
C VAL A 3 -0.56 -3.27 -7.70
N PHE A 4 -0.59 -3.01 -6.40
CA PHE A 4 -0.33 -4.03 -5.39
C PHE A 4 -1.58 -4.84 -5.13
N SER A 5 -1.39 -6.14 -4.87
CA SER A 5 -2.48 -6.98 -4.39
C SER A 5 -2.92 -6.51 -3.00
N THR A 6 -4.22 -6.55 -2.76
CA THR A 6 -4.84 -6.29 -1.46
C THR A 6 -4.33 -7.22 -0.35
N HIS A 7 -3.69 -8.33 -0.72
CA HIS A 7 -3.13 -9.30 0.21
C HIS A 7 -1.72 -8.94 0.71
N GLU A 8 -0.96 -8.12 -0.03
CA GLU A 8 0.42 -7.80 0.35
C GLU A 8 0.47 -7.02 1.66
N LEU A 9 -0.40 -6.03 1.84
CA LEU A 9 -0.45 -5.26 3.07
C LEU A 9 -0.90 -6.10 4.28
N ARG A 10 -1.81 -7.06 4.08
CA ARG A 10 -2.17 -8.01 5.14
C ARG A 10 -0.96 -8.80 5.60
N ARG A 11 -0.10 -9.25 4.67
CA ARG A 11 1.12 -10.00 5.02
C ARG A 11 2.07 -9.15 5.86
N VAL A 12 2.24 -7.88 5.52
CA VAL A 12 3.03 -6.93 6.34
C VAL A 12 2.48 -6.84 7.77
N ARG A 13 1.15 -6.67 7.93
CA ARG A 13 0.49 -6.63 9.26
C ARG A 13 0.73 -7.91 10.09
N TYR A 14 0.79 -9.07 9.43
CA TYR A 14 1.12 -10.34 10.09
C TYR A 14 2.63 -10.60 10.24
N LYS A 15 3.46 -9.55 10.22
CA LYS A 15 4.92 -9.61 10.41
C LYS A 15 5.62 -10.57 9.46
N CYS A 16 5.14 -10.64 8.22
CA CYS A 16 5.84 -11.34 7.14
C CYS A 16 7.23 -10.70 6.95
N THR A 17 8.25 -11.54 6.76
CA THR A 17 9.62 -11.04 6.55
C THR A 17 9.77 -10.40 5.17
N ASP A 18 10.69 -9.46 5.06
CA ASP A 18 11.02 -8.80 3.79
C ASP A 18 11.42 -9.80 2.71
N ASP A 19 12.11 -10.88 3.05
CA ASP A 19 12.48 -11.94 2.11
C ASP A 19 11.27 -12.62 1.46
N VAL A 20 10.21 -12.85 2.24
CA VAL A 20 8.98 -13.47 1.74
C VAL A 20 8.23 -12.48 0.86
N LEU A 21 8.09 -11.23 1.29
CA LEU A 21 7.49 -10.17 0.47
C LEU A 21 8.25 -10.00 -0.85
N TRP A 22 9.58 -9.98 -0.79
CA TRP A 22 10.46 -9.83 -1.94
C TRP A 22 10.32 -11.00 -2.92
N LYS A 23 10.24 -12.25 -2.44
CA LYS A 23 10.02 -13.41 -3.30
C LYS A 23 8.77 -13.27 -4.19
N HIS A 24 7.71 -12.64 -3.66
CA HIS A 24 6.47 -12.42 -4.40
C HIS A 24 6.50 -11.15 -5.26
N ALA A 25 7.11 -10.08 -4.76
CA ALA A 25 7.12 -8.79 -5.44
C ALA A 25 8.23 -8.69 -6.50
N HIS A 26 9.34 -9.42 -6.36
CA HIS A 26 10.51 -9.34 -7.24
C HIS A 26 10.18 -9.55 -8.73
N PRO A 27 9.44 -10.60 -9.13
CA PRO A 27 9.11 -10.82 -10.54
C PRO A 27 8.30 -9.68 -11.17
N THR A 28 7.58 -8.89 -10.37
CA THR A 28 6.73 -7.80 -10.87
C THR A 28 7.53 -6.57 -11.28
N LYS A 29 8.77 -6.42 -10.80
CA LYS A 29 9.63 -5.26 -11.01
C LYS A 29 8.90 -3.94 -10.72
N PHE A 30 8.06 -3.92 -9.68
CA PHE A 30 7.23 -2.76 -9.33
C PHE A 30 8.08 -1.48 -9.15
N TRP A 31 9.32 -1.63 -8.66
CA TRP A 31 10.27 -0.53 -8.46
C TRP A 31 10.68 0.18 -9.76
N GLU A 32 10.53 -0.45 -10.92
CA GLU A 32 10.76 0.21 -12.23
C GLU A 32 9.57 1.09 -12.66
N LYS A 33 8.45 1.03 -11.94
CA LYS A 33 7.25 1.82 -12.27
C LYS A 33 7.27 3.15 -11.52
N PRO A 34 6.96 4.27 -12.20
CA PRO A 34 7.03 5.61 -11.59
C PRO A 34 5.88 5.90 -10.61
N LEU A 35 4.81 5.09 -10.65
CA LEU A 35 3.63 5.23 -9.83
C LEU A 35 3.21 3.86 -9.31
N TRP A 36 2.98 3.75 -8.00
CA TRP A 36 2.49 2.54 -7.34
C TRP A 36 1.13 2.82 -6.71
N LEU A 37 0.14 1.95 -6.97
CA LEU A 37 -1.18 1.97 -6.36
C LEU A 37 -1.23 0.87 -5.30
N ILE A 38 -1.51 1.24 -4.06
CA ILE A 38 -1.57 0.34 -2.92
C ILE A 38 -2.97 0.41 -2.33
N PRO A 39 -3.87 -0.54 -2.67
CA PRO A 39 -5.17 -0.63 -2.05
C PRO A 39 -5.01 -1.15 -0.61
N ILE A 40 -5.64 -0.46 0.34
CA ILE A 40 -5.53 -0.72 1.77
C ILE A 40 -6.93 -1.01 2.31
N HIS A 41 -7.08 -2.18 2.94
CA HIS A 41 -8.32 -2.54 3.63
C HIS A 41 -8.18 -2.28 5.14
N ARG A 42 -8.98 -1.35 5.65
CA ARG A 42 -9.13 -1.10 7.08
C ARG A 42 -10.23 -2.00 7.61
N ILE A 43 -9.82 -3.07 8.29
CA ILE A 43 -10.74 -4.11 8.75
C ILE A 43 -11.71 -3.55 9.79
N GLU A 44 -11.22 -2.72 10.71
CA GLU A 44 -12.04 -2.13 11.78
C GLU A 44 -13.09 -1.14 11.26
N GLU A 45 -12.76 -0.41 10.20
CA GLU A 45 -13.65 0.57 9.55
C GLU A 45 -14.52 -0.09 8.45
N GLU A 46 -14.27 -1.36 8.11
CA GLU A 46 -14.79 -2.04 6.92
C GLU A 46 -14.67 -1.19 5.63
N HIS A 47 -13.56 -0.49 5.51
CA HIS A 47 -13.37 0.57 4.52
C HIS A 47 -12.12 0.37 3.67
N TRP A 48 -12.22 0.79 2.40
CA TRP A 48 -11.11 0.76 1.45
C TRP A 48 -10.58 2.16 1.21
N VAL A 49 -9.27 2.29 1.36
CA VAL A 49 -8.52 3.50 1.05
C VAL A 49 -7.41 3.18 0.06
N LEU A 50 -6.91 4.19 -0.64
CA LEU A 50 -5.91 4.01 -1.68
C LEU A 50 -4.71 4.91 -1.43
N ALA A 51 -3.53 4.30 -1.28
CA ALA A 51 -2.27 5.03 -1.26
C ALA A 51 -1.62 4.99 -2.65
N PHE A 52 -0.98 6.09 -3.01
CA PHE A 52 -0.25 6.25 -4.27
C PHE A 52 1.19 6.63 -3.92
N VAL A 53 2.15 5.85 -4.39
CA VAL A 53 3.57 6.22 -4.30
C VAL A 53 3.98 6.79 -5.64
N ASP A 54 4.20 8.10 -5.68
CA ASP A 54 4.78 8.78 -6.83
C ASP A 54 6.29 8.83 -6.64
N VAL A 55 6.98 7.93 -7.34
CA VAL A 55 8.42 7.74 -7.22
C VAL A 55 9.17 8.95 -7.77
N GLY A 56 8.64 9.59 -8.83
CA GLY A 56 9.27 10.74 -9.47
C GLY A 56 9.29 11.96 -8.56
N HIS A 57 8.21 12.18 -7.81
CA HIS A 57 8.08 13.30 -6.88
C HIS A 57 8.41 12.95 -5.42
N GLN A 58 8.85 11.72 -5.16
CA GLN A 58 9.20 11.22 -3.81
C GLN A 58 8.10 11.43 -2.77
N GLN A 59 6.84 11.26 -3.18
CA GLN A 59 5.69 11.52 -2.32
C GLN A 59 4.76 10.32 -2.23
N ILE A 60 4.09 10.22 -1.09
CA ILE A 60 3.00 9.26 -0.88
C ILE A 60 1.73 10.07 -0.73
N LEU A 61 0.84 9.93 -1.71
CA LEU A 61 -0.49 10.53 -1.69
C LEU A 61 -1.47 9.50 -1.14
N PHE A 62 -2.53 9.98 -0.51
CA PHE A 62 -3.54 9.15 0.11
C PHE A 62 -4.92 9.64 -0.30
N PHE A 63 -5.77 8.71 -0.73
CA PHE A 63 -7.16 8.97 -1.07
C PHE A 63 -8.08 8.14 -0.19
N ASP A 64 -9.00 8.85 0.45
CA ASP A 64 -10.09 8.30 1.23
C ASP A 64 -11.39 8.92 0.70
N SER A 65 -12.27 8.08 0.17
CA SER A 65 -13.56 8.52 -0.38
C SER A 65 -14.55 9.00 0.67
N LEU A 66 -14.38 8.60 1.94
CA LEU A 66 -15.20 9.07 3.06
C LEU A 66 -14.67 10.40 3.62
N GLY A 67 -13.47 10.83 3.22
CA GLY A 67 -12.89 12.10 3.62
C GLY A 67 -12.64 12.19 5.13
N VAL A 68 -12.38 11.07 5.81
CA VAL A 68 -12.21 11.06 7.26
C VAL A 68 -10.89 11.76 7.60
N GLN A 69 -10.98 12.96 8.17
CA GLN A 69 -9.81 13.73 8.54
C GLN A 69 -9.03 13.05 9.68
N GLY A 70 -7.70 13.00 9.56
CA GLY A 70 -6.80 12.49 10.61
C GLY A 70 -6.33 11.05 10.45
N HIS A 71 -6.92 10.25 9.56
CA HIS A 71 -6.49 8.87 9.31
C HIS A 71 -5.60 8.75 8.07
N GLY A 72 -4.30 9.01 8.24
CA GLY A 72 -3.31 8.80 7.18
C GLY A 72 -2.90 7.32 7.01
N TRP A 73 -2.21 7.01 5.90
CA TRP A 73 -1.76 5.65 5.57
C TRP A 73 -0.80 5.01 6.60
N ARG A 74 -0.16 5.80 7.47
CA ARG A 74 0.83 5.30 8.44
C ARG A 74 0.23 4.34 9.48
N GLN A 75 -1.04 4.52 9.82
CA GLN A 75 -1.73 3.64 10.76
C GLN A 75 -1.97 2.25 10.14
N ASP A 76 -2.00 2.16 8.81
CA ASP A 76 -2.32 0.94 8.09
C ASP A 76 -1.19 -0.08 8.02
N ILE A 77 0.04 0.33 8.42
CA ILE A 77 1.27 -0.49 8.42
C ILE A 77 1.77 -0.85 9.82
N GLN A 78 1.09 -0.39 10.88
CA GLN A 78 1.37 -0.76 12.28
C GLN A 78 0.76 -2.12 12.62
#